data_AF-A0A350RIY6-F1
#
_entry.id   AF-A0A350RIY6-F1
#
_cell.length_a   1.000
_cell.length_b   1.000
_cell.length_c   1.000
_cell.angle_alpha   90.00
_cell.angle_beta   90.00
_cell.angle_gamma   90.00
#
_symmetry.space_group_name_H-M   'P 1'
#
loop_
_entity.id
_entity.type
_entity.pdbx_description
1 polymer ?
#
loop_
_entity_poly.entity_id
_entity_poly.type
_entity_poly.pdbx_seq_one_letter_code
_entity_poly.pdbx_strand_id
1 'polypeptide(L)'
;PAADAALAGALCEMVGGVSVLAERARQIADEGEFRIASHLIDMASDAAPDASEIHEIRASIYTDRRAQESSLMAKGIFESAANESRQAAGQPIQSRRRTLSLE
;
A
#
# COMPACT_ATOMS: atom_id res chain seq x y z
N PRO A 1 -5.77 -15.62 -18.14
CA PRO A 1 -4.73 -14.63 -17.78
C PRO A 1 -3.56 -15.32 -17.05
N ALA A 2 -2.38 -14.69 -16.99
CA ALA A 2 -1.30 -15.15 -16.10
C ALA A 2 -1.69 -14.92 -14.63
N ALA A 3 -0.99 -15.57 -13.69
CA ALA A 3 -1.17 -15.30 -12.27
C ALA A 3 -0.57 -13.93 -11.91
N ASP A 4 -1.22 -13.19 -11.02
CA ASP A 4 -0.82 -11.82 -10.67
C ASP A 4 0.62 -11.75 -10.15
N ALA A 5 1.01 -12.69 -9.27
CA ALA A 5 2.38 -12.80 -8.77
C ALA A 5 3.42 -13.04 -9.87
N ALA A 6 3.09 -13.82 -10.92
CA ALA A 6 4.00 -14.07 -12.03
C ALA A 6 4.18 -12.81 -12.90
N LEU A 7 3.10 -12.06 -13.13
CA LEU A 7 3.17 -10.78 -13.83
C LEU A 7 3.95 -9.74 -13.02
N ALA A 8 3.69 -9.66 -11.71
CA ALA A 8 4.37 -8.77 -10.80
C ALA A 8 5.88 -9.03 -10.74
N GLY A 9 6.29 -10.31 -10.65
CA GLY A 9 7.70 -10.71 -10.70
C GLY A 9 8.39 -10.26 -11.99
N ALA A 10 7.79 -10.54 -13.15
CA ALA A 10 8.34 -10.12 -14.44
C ALA A 10 8.48 -8.60 -14.56
N LEU A 11 7.50 -7.84 -14.08
CA LEU A 11 7.56 -6.37 -14.07
C LEU A 11 8.66 -5.86 -13.13
N CYS A 12 8.79 -6.44 -11.94
CA CYS A 12 9.86 -6.10 -11.01
C CYS A 12 11.23 -6.34 -11.62
N GLU A 13 11.45 -7.48 -12.30
CA GLU A 13 12.70 -7.75 -13.02
C GLU A 13 13.00 -6.70 -14.10
N MET A 14 11.99 -6.28 -14.87
CA MET A 14 12.15 -5.27 -15.91
C MET A 14 12.55 -3.89 -15.37
N VAL A 15 12.08 -3.50 -14.18
CA VAL A 15 12.35 -2.18 -13.58
C VAL A 15 13.55 -2.15 -12.64
N GLY A 16 14.20 -3.29 -12.39
CA GLY A 16 15.38 -3.38 -11.52
C GLY A 16 15.11 -3.84 -10.08
N GLY A 17 13.95 -4.43 -9.82
CA GLY A 17 13.61 -5.13 -8.57
C GLY A 17 12.42 -4.54 -7.81
N VAL A 18 11.96 -5.29 -6.80
CA VAL A 18 10.81 -4.94 -5.96
C VAL A 18 11.00 -3.62 -5.21
N SER A 19 12.19 -3.37 -4.64
CA SER A 19 12.45 -2.14 -3.88
C SER A 19 12.46 -0.89 -4.79
N VAL A 20 12.91 -1.01 -6.05
CA VAL A 20 12.85 0.09 -7.03
C VAL A 20 11.40 0.40 -7.41
N LEU A 21 10.58 -0.63 -7.62
CA LEU A 21 9.16 -0.47 -7.93
C LEU A 21 8.39 0.17 -6.76
N ALA A 22 8.62 -0.29 -5.53
CA ALA A 22 8.00 0.26 -4.34
C ALA A 22 8.41 1.72 -4.07
N GLU A 23 9.69 2.04 -4.27
CA GLU A 23 10.16 3.43 -4.15
C GLU A 23 9.51 4.33 -5.21
N ARG A 24 9.37 3.85 -6.45
CA ARG A 24 8.67 4.60 -7.48
C ARG A 24 7.20 4.80 -7.13
N ALA A 25 6.56 3.80 -6.52
CA ALA A 25 5.19 3.93 -6.03
C ALA A 25 5.07 5.04 -4.97
N ARG A 26 6.02 5.13 -4.05
CA ARG A 26 6.08 6.19 -3.02
C ARG A 26 6.19 7.58 -3.64
N GLN A 27 7.13 7.77 -4.58
CA GLN A 27 7.30 9.05 -5.27
C GLN A 27 6.02 9.49 -6.01
N ILE A 28 5.34 8.56 -6.68
CA ILE A 28 4.07 8.85 -7.37
C ILE A 28 2.95 9.18 -6.38
N ALA A 29 2.95 8.56 -5.19
CA ALA A 29 2.02 8.91 -4.12
C ALA A 29 2.29 10.32 -3.57
N ASP A 30 3.56 10.72 -3.42
CA ASP A 30 3.96 12.07 -3.00
C ASP A 30 3.51 13.14 -4.03
N GLU A 31 3.44 12.77 -5.31
CA GLU A 31 2.85 13.59 -6.39
C GLU A 31 1.31 13.64 -6.34
N GLY A 32 0.65 12.86 -5.47
CA GLY A 32 -0.79 12.80 -5.31
C GLY A 32 -1.50 11.77 -6.21
N GLU A 33 -0.75 11.02 -7.02
CA GLU A 33 -1.28 10.06 -8.00
C GLU A 33 -1.51 8.67 -7.40
N PHE A 34 -2.34 8.63 -6.35
CA PHE A 34 -2.55 7.43 -5.52
C PHE A 34 -3.07 6.20 -6.27
N ARG A 35 -3.79 6.38 -7.39
CA ARG A 35 -4.29 5.24 -8.19
C ARG A 35 -3.15 4.46 -8.81
N ILE A 36 -2.18 5.16 -9.42
CA ILE A 36 -1.00 4.54 -10.02
C ILE A 36 -0.11 3.99 -8.91
N ALA A 37 0.15 4.78 -7.85
CA ALA A 37 0.95 4.34 -6.72
C ALA A 37 0.43 3.03 -6.12
N SER A 38 -0.89 2.88 -5.97
CA SER A 38 -1.51 1.66 -5.45
C SER A 38 -1.24 0.44 -6.33
N HIS A 39 -1.36 0.58 -7.66
CA HIS A 39 -1.05 -0.53 -8.56
C HIS A 39 0.42 -0.96 -8.48
N LEU A 40 1.35 -0.01 -8.42
CA LEU A 40 2.78 -0.33 -8.36
C LEU A 40 3.16 -0.99 -7.03
N ILE A 41 2.62 -0.50 -5.91
CA ILE A 41 2.95 -1.07 -4.61
C ILE A 41 2.27 -2.43 -4.37
N ASP A 42 1.06 -2.64 -4.91
CA ASP A 42 0.42 -3.96 -4.87
C ASP A 42 1.26 -4.98 -5.65
N MET A 43 1.75 -4.64 -6.85
CA MET A 43 2.66 -5.51 -7.61
C MET A 43 3.97 -5.78 -6.86
N ALA A 44 4.57 -4.76 -6.24
CA ALA A 44 5.77 -4.97 -5.44
C ALA A 44 5.51 -5.92 -4.26
N SER A 45 4.36 -5.79 -3.59
CA SER A 45 3.97 -6.69 -2.49
C SER A 45 3.62 -8.11 -2.96
N ASP A 46 3.03 -8.27 -4.14
CA ASP A 46 2.74 -9.60 -4.72
C ASP A 46 4.01 -10.33 -5.14
N ALA A 47 5.02 -9.59 -5.64
CA ALA A 47 6.32 -10.13 -6.01
C ALA A 47 7.21 -10.45 -4.79
N ALA A 48 7.00 -9.78 -3.65
CA ALA A 48 7.76 -9.96 -2.42
C ALA A 48 6.85 -9.98 -1.17
N PRO A 49 6.03 -11.02 -1.01
CA PRO A 49 4.98 -11.06 0.02
C PRO A 49 5.52 -11.04 1.46
N ASP A 50 6.75 -11.50 1.68
CA ASP A 50 7.39 -11.54 3.01
C ASP A 50 8.32 -10.34 3.28
N ALA A 51 8.43 -9.39 2.32
CA ALA A 51 9.32 -8.24 2.47
C ALA A 51 8.68 -7.14 3.32
N SER A 52 9.06 -7.10 4.60
CA SER A 52 8.55 -6.10 5.55
C SER A 52 8.65 -4.66 5.03
N GLU A 53 9.80 -4.25 4.46
CA GLU A 53 10.01 -2.89 3.93
C GLU A 53 8.99 -2.48 2.85
N ILE A 54 8.57 -3.43 2.00
CA ILE A 54 7.60 -3.19 0.92
C ILE A 54 6.21 -2.97 1.53
N HIS A 55 5.87 -3.77 2.54
CA HIS A 55 4.63 -3.61 3.27
C HIS A 55 4.59 -2.32 4.11
N GLU A 56 5.72 -1.86 4.64
CA GLU A 56 5.81 -0.56 5.30
C GLU A 56 5.47 0.59 4.34
N ILE A 57 6.03 0.56 3.12
CA ILE A 57 5.72 1.53 2.06
C ILE A 57 4.23 1.44 1.66
N ARG A 58 3.71 0.22 1.45
CA ARG A 58 2.30 -0.03 1.12
C ARG A 58 1.35 0.51 2.18
N ALA A 59 1.68 0.29 3.46
CA ALA A 59 0.92 0.82 4.57
C ALA A 59 0.91 2.36 4.58
N SER A 60 2.03 3.01 4.28
CA SER A 60 2.10 4.47 4.15
C SER A 60 1.22 4.98 3.01
N ILE A 61 1.39 4.45 1.79
CA ILE A 61 0.64 4.87 0.60
C ILE A 61 -0.87 4.75 0.83
N TYR A 62 -1.33 3.63 1.41
CA TYR A 62 -2.76 3.46 1.68
C TYR A 62 -3.28 4.32 2.84
N THR A 63 -2.43 4.65 3.82
CA THR A 63 -2.76 5.63 4.87
C THR A 63 -2.98 7.01 4.25
N ASP A 64 -2.11 7.42 3.33
CA ASP A 64 -2.20 8.72 2.65
C ASP A 64 -3.36 8.77 1.66
N ARG A 65 -3.55 7.70 0.86
CA ARG A 65 -4.70 7.57 -0.04
C ARG A 65 -6.01 7.68 0.71
N ARG A 66 -6.13 7.00 1.86
CA ARG A 66 -7.31 7.09 2.75
C ARG A 66 -7.63 8.54 3.12
N ALA A 67 -6.62 9.37 3.38
CA ALA A 67 -6.83 10.76 3.77
C ALA A 67 -7.45 11.60 2.63
N GLN A 68 -7.19 11.23 1.37
CA GLN A 68 -7.72 11.92 0.19
C GLN A 68 -9.14 11.49 -0.22
N GLU A 69 -9.61 10.33 0.26
CA GLU A 69 -10.93 9.85 -0.13
C GLU A 69 -12.05 10.63 0.55
N SER A 70 -13.15 10.87 -0.18
CA SER A 70 -14.38 11.47 0.38
C SER A 70 -15.34 10.41 0.91
N SER A 71 -15.36 9.23 0.28
CA SER A 71 -16.25 8.13 0.63
C SER A 71 -15.81 7.43 1.92
N LEU A 72 -16.72 7.29 2.88
CA LEU A 72 -16.47 6.51 4.10
C LEU A 72 -16.17 5.04 3.80
N MET A 73 -16.77 4.48 2.74
CA MET A 73 -16.47 3.12 2.28
C MET A 73 -15.03 3.02 1.78
N ALA A 74 -14.61 3.96 0.92
CA ALA A 74 -13.24 3.98 0.40
C ALA A 74 -12.22 4.17 1.52
N LYS A 75 -12.52 5.04 2.51
CA LYS A 75 -11.68 5.18 3.70
C LYS A 75 -11.53 3.88 4.47
N GLY A 76 -12.61 3.11 4.62
CA GLY A 76 -12.57 1.81 5.29
C GLY A 76 -11.72 0.78 4.53
N ILE A 77 -11.84 0.75 3.19
CA ILE A 77 -11.07 -0.16 2.33
C ILE A 77 -9.57 0.13 2.45
N PHE A 78 -9.14 1.39 2.29
CA PHE A 78 -7.72 1.73 2.35
C PHE A 78 -7.16 1.67 3.77
N GLU A 79 -7.98 1.87 4.81
CA GLU A 79 -7.60 1.56 6.20
C GLU A 79 -7.31 0.06 6.40
N SER A 80 -8.16 -0.82 5.85
CA SER A 80 -7.94 -2.27 5.89
C SER A 80 -6.65 -2.64 5.18
N ALA A 81 -6.45 -2.17 3.94
CA ALA A 81 -5.26 -2.46 3.15
C ALA A 81 -3.97 -1.99 3.86
N ALA A 82 -3.98 -0.80 4.46
CA ALA A 82 -2.85 -0.32 5.24
C ALA A 82 -2.56 -1.22 6.46
N ASN A 83 -3.60 -1.66 7.18
CA ASN A 83 -3.47 -2.52 8.35
C ASN A 83 -3.08 -3.96 8.03
N GLU A 84 -3.51 -4.50 6.89
CA GLU A 84 -3.05 -5.79 6.36
C GLU A 84 -1.54 -5.74 6.10
N SER A 85 -1.05 -4.69 5.45
CA SER A 85 0.39 -4.51 5.25
C SER A 85 1.14 -4.26 6.56
N ARG A 86 0.60 -3.50 7.51
CA ARG A 86 1.23 -3.38 8.85
C ARG A 86 1.41 -4.74 9.51
N GLN A 87 0.38 -5.60 9.46
CA GLN A 87 0.48 -6.96 10.00
C GLN A 87 1.54 -7.79 9.28
N ALA A 88 1.60 -7.72 7.94
CA ALA A 88 2.63 -8.40 7.15
C ALA A 88 4.05 -7.87 7.47
N ALA A 89 4.19 -6.59 7.81
CA ALA A 89 5.43 -5.98 8.28
C ALA A 89 5.75 -6.27 9.76
N GLY A 90 4.89 -7.00 10.48
CA GLY A 90 5.05 -7.25 11.92
C GLY A 90 4.77 -6.02 12.81
N GLN A 91 4.11 -5.00 12.26
CA GLN A 91 3.74 -3.77 12.93
C GLN A 91 2.31 -3.84 13.51
N PRO A 92 2.01 -3.10 14.60
CA PRO A 92 0.66 -3.03 15.13
C PRO A 92 -0.29 -2.34 14.14
N ILE A 93 -1.53 -2.81 14.07
CA ILE A 93 -2.58 -2.15 13.29
C ILE A 93 -2.90 -0.78 13.89
N GLN A 94 -3.22 0.17 13.02
CA GLN A 94 -3.68 1.48 13.45
C GLN A 94 -5.20 1.42 13.70
N SER A 95 -5.59 1.40 14.98
CA SER A 95 -7.01 1.46 15.36
C SER A 95 -7.57 2.87 15.16
N ARG A 96 -8.78 2.98 14.61
CA ARG A 96 -9.50 4.25 14.49
C ARG A 96 -9.64 4.92 15.87
N ARG A 97 -8.95 6.03 16.12
CA ARG A 97 -9.17 6.82 17.34
C ARG A 97 -10.62 7.31 17.33
N ARG A 98 -11.46 6.80 18.23
CA ARG A 98 -12.75 7.40 18.54
C ARG A 98 -12.47 8.63 19.41
N THR A 99 -12.37 9.80 18.81
CA THR A 99 -12.55 11.04 19.57
C THR A 99 -14.04 11.18 19.85
N LEU A 100 -14.53 10.48 20.87
CA LEU A 100 -15.82 10.80 21.48
C LEU A 100 -15.58 12.04 22.35
N SER A 101 -15.62 13.23 21.75
CA SER A 101 -15.92 14.43 22.54
C SER A 101 -17.41 14.36 22.89
N LEU A 102 -17.69 13.85 24.09
CA LEU A 102 -18.93 14.11 24.80
C LEU A 102 -18.71 15.42 25.57
N GLU A 103 -19.06 16.54 24.94
CA GLU A 103 -19.39 17.79 25.64
C GLU A 103 -20.87 18.10 25.36
#